data_AF-A0A7V2AKZ9-F1
#
_entry.id   AF-A0A7V2AKZ9-F1
#
_cell.length_a   1.000
_cell.length_b   1.000
_cell.length_c   1.000
_cell.angle_alpha   90.00
_cell.angle_beta   90.00
_cell.angle_gamma   90.00
#
_symmetry.space_group_name_H-M   'P 1'
#
loop_
_entity.id
_entity.type
_entity.pdbx_description
1 polymer ?
#
loop_
_entity_poly.entity_id
_entity_poly.type
_entity_poly.pdbx_seq_one_letter_code
_entity_poly.pdbx_strand_id
1 'polypeptide(L)'
;MSRTPIHAGEILKDELEELDISCAELARQIDVPANRISKIVAGKRAITAETALLLGKWFGISPTFWLNLQQSYDLKIAQRDIGKKIDQIQTRKWPSNPAELGLLTDA
;
A
#
# COMPACT_ATOMS: atom_id res chain seq x y z
N MET A 1 11.71 -13.55 -13.08
CA MET A 1 10.94 -14.38 -12.11
C MET A 1 9.86 -13.49 -11.51
N SER A 2 8.58 -13.72 -11.82
CA SER A 2 7.49 -12.99 -11.16
C SER A 2 7.34 -13.51 -9.74
N ARG A 3 7.88 -12.78 -8.76
CA ARG A 3 7.63 -13.07 -7.34
C ARG A 3 6.14 -12.84 -7.07
N THR A 4 5.49 -13.81 -6.43
CA THR A 4 4.11 -13.69 -5.96
C THR A 4 3.90 -12.33 -5.29
N PRO A 5 2.84 -11.58 -5.64
CA PRO A 5 2.53 -10.33 -4.96
C PRO A 5 2.25 -10.62 -3.48
N ILE A 6 2.98 -9.96 -2.59
CA ILE A 6 2.80 -10.09 -1.14
C ILE A 6 1.86 -8.97 -0.70
N HIS A 7 0.75 -9.32 -0.06
CA HIS A 7 -0.18 -8.31 0.45
C HIS A 7 0.44 -7.60 1.67
N ALA A 8 0.20 -6.28 1.83
CA ALA A 8 0.74 -5.53 2.97
C ALA A 8 0.30 -6.10 4.34
N GLY A 9 -0.86 -6.76 4.36
CA GLY A 9 -1.37 -7.49 5.52
C GLY A 9 -0.57 -8.74 5.92
N GLU A 10 0.13 -9.39 4.98
CA GLU A 10 1.05 -10.49 5.32
C GLU A 10 2.25 -9.93 6.09
N ILE A 11 2.82 -8.82 5.64
CA ILE A 11 3.89 -8.13 6.37
C ILE A 11 3.40 -7.69 7.75
N LEU A 12 2.19 -7.10 7.85
CA LEU A 12 1.61 -6.74 9.14
C LEU A 12 1.42 -7.96 10.06
N LYS A 13 1.10 -9.13 9.51
CA LYS A 13 0.97 -10.37 10.28
C LYS A 13 2.31 -10.78 10.89
N ASP A 14 3.37 -10.77 10.09
CA ASP A 14 4.70 -11.17 10.52
C ASP A 14 5.22 -10.25 11.65
N GLU A 15 5.03 -8.93 11.51
CA GLU A 15 5.40 -7.95 12.55
C GLU A 15 4.62 -8.17 13.85
N LEU A 16 3.33 -8.51 13.76
CA LEU A 16 2.50 -8.81 14.94
C LEU A 16 2.91 -10.11 15.63
N GLU A 17 3.31 -11.12 14.86
CA GLU A 17 3.81 -12.40 15.38
C GLU A 17 5.17 -12.21 16.07
N GLU A 18 6.07 -11.39 15.51
CA GLU A 18 7.37 -11.08 16.13
C GLU A 18 7.23 -10.32 17.45
N LEU A 19 6.21 -9.46 17.57
CA LEU A 19 5.92 -8.69 18.78
C LEU A 19 5.04 -9.42 19.80
N ASP A 20 4.55 -10.64 19.49
CA ASP A 20 3.56 -11.39 20.29
C ASP A 20 2.28 -10.58 20.59
N ILE A 21 1.79 -9.83 19.58
CA ILE A 21 0.61 -8.97 19.70
C ILE A 21 -0.50 -9.46 18.78
N SER A 22 -1.71 -9.61 19.33
CA SER A 22 -2.88 -10.00 18.54
C SER A 22 -3.41 -8.85 17.68
N CYS A 23 -4.10 -9.18 16.58
CA CYS A 23 -4.86 -8.19 15.79
C CYS A 23 -5.85 -7.37 16.63
N ALA A 24 -6.47 -7.99 17.63
CA ALA A 24 -7.42 -7.34 18.52
C ALA A 24 -6.71 -6.32 19.42
N GLU A 25 -5.52 -6.68 19.91
CA GLU A 25 -4.73 -5.79 20.75
C GLU A 25 -4.20 -4.59 19.97
N LEU A 26 -3.60 -4.80 18.79
CA LEU A 26 -3.20 -3.68 17.92
C LEU A 26 -4.38 -2.75 17.62
N ALA A 27 -5.54 -3.32 17.26
CA ALA A 27 -6.73 -2.53 16.95
C ALA A 27 -7.16 -1.64 18.12
N ARG A 28 -7.07 -2.15 19.34
CA ARG A 28 -7.34 -1.41 20.58
C ARG A 28 -6.34 -0.27 20.80
N GLN A 29 -5.06 -0.52 20.55
CA GLN A 29 -3.99 0.46 20.76
C GLN A 29 -4.01 1.61 19.73
N ILE A 30 -4.50 1.35 18.51
CA ILE A 30 -4.64 2.38 17.46
C ILE A 30 -6.07 2.91 17.29
N ASP A 31 -6.97 2.58 18.22
CA ASP A 31 -8.36 3.01 18.27
C ASP A 31 -9.18 2.73 16.99
N VAL A 32 -9.15 1.47 16.53
CA VAL A 32 -9.95 1.01 15.39
C VAL A 32 -10.70 -0.29 15.70
N PRO A 33 -11.77 -0.62 14.95
CA PRO A 33 -12.43 -1.92 15.12
C PRO A 33 -11.50 -3.10 14.81
N ALA A 34 -11.47 -4.13 15.66
CA ALA A 34 -10.65 -5.34 15.45
C ALA A 34 -10.89 -6.05 14.11
N ASN A 35 -12.12 -5.97 13.57
CA ASN A 35 -12.47 -6.48 12.25
C ASN A 35 -11.68 -5.78 11.12
N ARG A 36 -11.25 -4.53 11.33
CA ARG A 36 -10.42 -3.80 10.36
C ARG A 36 -9.06 -4.47 10.22
N ILE A 37 -8.36 -4.70 11.33
CA ILE A 37 -7.01 -5.28 11.36
C ILE A 37 -7.02 -6.74 10.91
N SER A 38 -7.94 -7.55 11.43
CA SER A 38 -8.06 -8.95 11.02
C SER A 38 -8.35 -9.11 9.52
N LYS A 39 -9.18 -8.24 8.92
CA LYS A 39 -9.39 -8.25 7.45
C LYS A 39 -8.15 -7.81 6.67
N ILE A 40 -7.37 -6.88 7.19
CA ILE A 40 -6.10 -6.46 6.56
C ILE A 40 -5.12 -7.63 6.57
N VAL A 41 -4.88 -8.23 7.74
CA VAL A 41 -4.01 -9.41 7.91
C VAL A 41 -4.45 -10.58 7.03
N ALA A 42 -5.75 -10.79 6.87
CA ALA A 42 -6.29 -11.83 5.99
C ALA A 42 -6.23 -11.49 4.48
N GLY A 43 -5.67 -10.34 4.07
CA GLY A 43 -5.63 -9.90 2.68
C GLY A 43 -6.99 -9.52 2.09
N LYS A 44 -8.01 -9.34 2.93
CA LYS A 44 -9.41 -9.05 2.54
C LYS A 44 -9.72 -7.55 2.56
N ARG A 45 -8.80 -6.72 3.03
CA ARG A 45 -8.92 -5.27 3.08
C ARG A 45 -7.56 -4.64 2.84
N ALA A 46 -7.52 -3.66 1.95
CA ALA A 46 -6.32 -2.86 1.71
C ALA A 46 -6.01 -1.92 2.89
N ILE A 47 -4.73 -1.60 3.08
CA ILE A 47 -4.31 -0.52 3.97
C ILE A 47 -4.65 0.83 3.32
N THR A 48 -5.47 1.63 4.00
CA THR A 48 -5.81 2.99 3.59
C THR A 48 -4.80 4.01 4.12
N ALA A 49 -4.82 5.25 3.62
CA ALA A 49 -3.99 6.34 4.15
C ALA A 49 -4.20 6.57 5.66
N GLU A 50 -5.46 6.58 6.13
CA GLU A 50 -5.79 6.67 7.56
C GLU A 50 -5.13 5.53 8.35
N THR A 51 -5.26 4.28 7.87
CA THR A 51 -4.68 3.13 8.57
C THR A 51 -3.15 3.19 8.55
N ALA A 52 -2.55 3.63 7.45
CA ALA A 52 -1.10 3.79 7.34
C ALA A 52 -0.56 4.85 8.30
N LEU A 53 -1.29 5.95 8.53
CA LEU A 53 -0.92 6.96 9.52
C LEU A 53 -0.91 6.38 10.94
N LEU A 54 -1.95 5.62 11.29
CA LEU A 54 -2.08 4.96 12.58
C LEU A 54 -0.97 3.92 12.80
N LEU A 55 -0.75 3.04 11.82
CA LEU A 55 0.32 2.04 11.88
C LEU A 55 1.71 2.70 11.92
N GLY A 56 1.95 3.72 11.09
CA GLY A 56 3.22 4.45 11.10
C GLY A 56 3.52 5.09 12.46
N LYS A 57 2.50 5.71 13.09
CA LYS A 57 2.64 6.26 14.43
C LYS A 57 2.92 5.17 15.48
N TRP A 58 2.22 4.04 15.41
CA TRP A 58 2.35 2.95 16.38
C TRP A 58 3.69 2.21 16.27
N PHE A 59 4.11 1.87 15.06
CA PHE A 59 5.40 1.19 14.77
C PHE A 59 6.61 2.16 14.80
N GLY A 60 6.39 3.47 14.85
CA GLY A 60 7.48 4.46 14.82
C GLY A 60 8.19 4.57 13.47
N ILE A 61 7.50 4.25 12.37
CA ILE A 61 8.04 4.28 11.00
C ILE A 61 7.19 5.15 10.09
N SER A 62 7.70 5.46 8.89
CA SER A 62 6.95 6.27 7.93
C SER A 62 5.64 5.59 7.51
N PRO A 63 4.48 6.29 7.52
CA PRO A 63 3.22 5.79 6.94
C PRO A 63 3.36 5.36 5.47
N THR A 64 4.27 5.98 4.73
CA THR A 64 4.50 5.65 3.31
C THR A 64 5.03 4.24 3.11
N PHE A 65 5.68 3.64 4.12
CA PHE A 65 6.11 2.24 4.07
C PHE A 65 4.92 1.32 3.78
N TRP A 66 3.85 1.45 4.58
CA TRP A 66 2.65 0.64 4.45
C TRP A 66 1.90 0.89 3.14
N LEU A 67 1.83 2.16 2.71
CA LEU A 67 1.19 2.52 1.44
C LEU A 67 1.98 1.98 0.24
N ASN A 68 3.31 1.98 0.29
CA ASN A 68 4.14 1.45 -0.78
C ASN A 68 3.97 -0.08 -0.93
N LEU A 69 3.83 -0.81 0.18
CA LEU A 69 3.50 -2.24 0.16
C LEU A 69 2.15 -2.48 -0.52
N GLN A 70 1.12 -1.74 -0.11
CA GLN A 70 -0.21 -1.87 -0.69
C GLN A 70 -0.22 -1.53 -2.19
N GLN A 71 0.39 -0.40 -2.58
CA GLN A 71 0.48 0.03 -3.97
C GLN A 71 1.24 -0.98 -4.84
N SER A 72 2.35 -1.54 -4.34
CA SER A 72 3.11 -2.55 -5.06
C SER A 72 2.28 -3.81 -5.30
N TYR A 73 1.51 -4.25 -4.30
CA TYR A 73 0.59 -5.38 -4.43
C TYR A 73 -0.52 -5.07 -5.45
N ASP A 74 -1.22 -3.95 -5.29
CA ASP A 74 -2.35 -3.57 -6.13
C ASP A 74 -1.93 -3.43 -7.60
N LEU A 75 -0.78 -2.80 -7.87
CA LEU A 75 -0.23 -2.67 -9.22
C LEU A 75 0.09 -4.02 -9.84
N LYS A 76 0.67 -4.96 -9.08
CA LYS A 76 0.98 -6.30 -9.60
C LYS A 76 -0.28 -7.10 -9.91
N ILE A 77 -1.30 -7.03 -9.05
CA ILE A 77 -2.58 -7.68 -9.29
C ILE A 77 -3.26 -7.08 -10.51
N ALA A 78 -3.35 -5.74 -10.59
CA ALA A 78 -3.92 -5.06 -11.75
C ALA A 78 -3.15 -5.41 -13.04
N GLN A 79 -1.81 -5.37 -13.02
CA GLN A 79 -0.99 -5.74 -14.16
C GLN A 79 -1.22 -7.18 -14.62
N ARG A 80 -1.41 -8.13 -13.68
CA ARG A 80 -1.76 -9.51 -14.00
C ARG A 80 -3.11 -9.59 -14.70
N ASP A 81 -4.09 -8.84 -14.22
CA ASP A 81 -5.48 -8.94 -14.67
C ASP A 81 -5.71 -8.20 -16.00
N ILE A 82 -5.05 -7.06 -16.23
CA ILE A 82 -5.21 -6.22 -17.44
C ILE A 82 -3.96 -6.13 -18.33
N GLY A 83 -2.94 -6.96 -18.11
CA GLY A 83 -1.66 -6.86 -18.81
C GLY A 83 -1.76 -6.83 -20.34
N LYS A 84 -2.57 -7.72 -20.93
CA LYS A 84 -2.80 -7.74 -22.39
C LYS A 84 -3.41 -6.44 -22.91
N LYS A 85 -4.27 -5.80 -22.12
CA LYS A 85 -4.87 -4.50 -22.46
C LYS A 85 -3.81 -3.41 -22.40
N ILE A 86 -2.94 -3.44 -21.39
CA ILE A 86 -1.82 -2.49 -21.25
C ILE A 86 -0.90 -2.58 -22.47
N ASP A 87 -0.55 -3.79 -22.92
CA ASP A 87 0.33 -4.01 -24.08
C ASP A 87 -0.21 -3.43 -25.40
N GLN A 88 -1.52 -3.22 -25.50
CA GLN A 88 -2.18 -2.66 -26.68
C GLN A 88 -2.29 -1.12 -26.64
N ILE A 89 -1.99 -0.48 -25.50
CA ILE A 89 -2.09 0.98 -25.37
C ILE A 89 -0.85 1.63 -26.00
N GLN A 90 -1.08 2.62 -26.86
CA GLN A 90 0.00 3.43 -27.41
C GLN A 90 0.60 4.36 -26.35
N THR A 91 1.91 4.28 -26.14
CA THR A 91 2.63 5.18 -25.24
C THR A 91 2.75 6.57 -25.86
N ARG A 92 2.06 7.56 -25.29
CA ARG A 92 2.35 8.98 -25.56
C ARG A 92 3.57 9.40 -24.75
N LYS A 93 4.52 10.09 -25.39
CA LYS A 93 5.62 10.74 -24.66
C LYS A 93 5.03 11.80 -23.73
N TRP A 94 5.16 11.57 -22.42
CA TRP A 94 4.86 12.57 -21.41
C TRP A 94 6.12 13.40 -21.13
N PRO A 95 6.04 14.74 -21.08
CA PRO A 95 7.19 15.58 -20.74
C PRO A 95 7.69 15.20 -19.35
N SER A 96 8.95 14.76 -19.28
CA SER A 96 9.55 14.29 -18.03
C SER A 96 10.03 15.46 -17.16
N ASN A 97 9.99 16.68 -17.70
CA ASN A 97 10.39 17.91 -17.05
C ASN A 97 9.14 18.79 -16.78
N PRO A 98 8.84 19.15 -15.51
CA PRO A 98 7.74 20.06 -15.18
C PRO A 98 7.80 21.43 -15.87
N ALA A 99 9.00 21.92 -16.24
CA ALA A 99 9.16 23.16 -16.98
C ALA A 99 8.61 23.08 -18.42
N GLU A 100 8.60 21.89 -19.02
CA GLU A 100 8.03 21.65 -20.37
C GLU A 100 6.49 21.63 -20.35
N LEU A 101 5.87 21.54 -19.17
CA LEU A 101 4.41 21.58 -18.99
C LEU A 101 3.86 23.00 -18.84
N GLY A 102 4.71 24.04 -18.84
CA GLY A 102 4.28 25.41 -18.60
C GLY A 102 3.69 25.63 -17.20
N LEU A 103 3.90 24.69 -16.28
CA LEU A 103 3.42 24.75 -14.89
C LEU A 103 4.35 25.57 -13.98
N LEU A 104 5.45 26.09 -14.53
CA LEU A 104 6.42 26.96 -13.86
C LEU A 104 6.79 28.14 -14.78
N THR A 105 5.80 28.87 -15.27
CA THR A 105 6.03 30.25 -15.73
C THR A 105 5.30 31.18 -14.80
N ASP A 106 6.10 32.00 -14.11
CA ASP A 106 5.77 33.19 -13.34
C ASP A 106 5.60 32.99 -11.82
N ALA A 107 6.73 33.11 -11.11
CA ALA A 107 6.84 33.70 -9.78
C ALA A 107 8.12 34.54 -9.72
#